data_AF-A0A2D5MQA6-F1
#
_entry.id   AF-A0A2D5MQA6-F1
#
_cell.length_a   1.000
_cell.length_b   1.000
_cell.length_c   1.000
_cell.angle_alpha   90.00
_cell.angle_beta   90.00
_cell.angle_gamma   90.00
#
_symmetry.space_group_name_H-M   'P 1'
#
loop_
_entity.id
_entity.type
_entity.pdbx_description
1 polymer ?
#
loop_
_entity_poly.entity_id
_entity_poly.type
_entity_poly.pdbx_seq_one_letter_code
_entity_poly.pdbx_strand_id
1 'polypeptide(L)'
;MSSYASKEMNIMGAKAFIESLKRTDGRASKNSTILYAVLGKSNDWPNEPTADTATETIYDKHYKMWKEAVAAKKISVTDVSHVIPRVDWEINTVYPMYKHTNTGLYEQSFYVLTDQMNVYKCLYNKKGAQSTVKPTSFATQPFSTSDGYTWKYMYTISLGKANKFLTASHMPVQTLSASDGSSEQVNQLAVQNASVNGAIHVVETNSIGASYEMVPSTAVIGATVNTIQLASGNPSTVDNYYNGDSVYIQSGTGVGQLRRIVNYSGTTRTLTTNTNFTTTPFTDSVVMISPTINIVGDGVGALAYSLVNTNGNISNVNVIAVGSKYSRAKVYITSNTTHGTGATANAIISPIGGHGKDAIRELGGNKICLNAQFKGSRGTSSTGAGYIPANTQFRTVGILKDPILKVNSNNAIMAEAIANTSNSADTLRLTTRLNISYQQIINNVPQNQFAVNDEITNERLRLRAEAGNIGYITQLNASARRSASVAQASTGANGTIVFIKDDETNSDVSFFNIYLNNVDSYGTFVPFTKNDQLLKRGDSTIRATVSAIAGPEANTYSGEFIHVENFQKVTRAVDQTEDIKVILDF
;
A
#
# COMPACT_ATOMS: atom_id res chain seq x y z
N MET A 1 16.99 -29.49 -2.38
CA MET A 1 17.13 -28.18 -1.71
C MET A 1 15.75 -27.57 -1.60
N SER A 2 15.27 -27.26 -0.39
CA SER A 2 14.08 -26.44 -0.19
C SER A 2 14.52 -25.00 0.08
N SER A 3 14.09 -24.07 -0.77
CA SER A 3 14.22 -22.64 -0.54
C SER A 3 12.81 -22.06 -0.39
N TYR A 4 12.63 -21.08 0.49
CA TYR A 4 11.39 -20.30 0.55
C TYR A 4 11.67 -18.92 -0.05
N ALA A 5 10.85 -18.49 -1.01
CA ALA A 5 10.84 -17.10 -1.43
C ALA A 5 10.40 -16.28 -0.20
N SER A 6 11.30 -15.49 0.37
CA SER A 6 11.02 -14.87 1.66
C SER A 6 10.12 -13.65 1.48
N LYS A 7 8.87 -13.72 1.96
CA LYS A 7 7.99 -12.56 2.11
C LYS A 7 8.69 -11.38 2.81
N GLU A 8 9.62 -11.67 3.72
CA GLU A 8 10.47 -10.68 4.37
C GLU A 8 11.37 -9.92 3.40
N MET A 9 12.00 -10.58 2.42
CA MET A 9 12.80 -9.89 1.38
C MET A 9 11.93 -8.94 0.57
N ASN A 10 10.71 -9.32 0.25
CA ASN A 10 9.77 -8.47 -0.49
C ASN A 10 9.33 -7.26 0.35
N ILE A 11 9.00 -7.47 1.64
CA ILE A 11 8.69 -6.38 2.58
C ILE A 11 9.90 -5.44 2.73
N MET A 12 11.12 -5.99 2.82
CA MET A 12 12.36 -5.20 2.89
C MET A 12 12.60 -4.40 1.60
N GLY A 13 12.37 -4.99 0.43
CA GLY A 13 12.44 -4.32 -0.87
C GLY A 13 11.49 -3.13 -0.94
N ALA A 14 10.23 -3.33 -0.54
CA ALA A 14 9.24 -2.26 -0.49
C ALA A 14 9.63 -1.14 0.50
N LYS A 15 10.11 -1.48 1.70
CA LYS A 15 10.59 -0.50 2.69
C LYS A 15 11.79 0.28 2.15
N ALA A 16 12.75 -0.40 1.53
CA ALA A 16 13.94 0.23 0.95
C ALA A 16 13.58 1.17 -0.22
N PHE A 17 12.58 0.81 -1.03
CA PHE A 17 12.09 1.67 -2.10
C PHE A 17 11.52 2.98 -1.55
N ILE A 18 10.59 2.93 -0.59
CA ILE A 18 10.04 4.16 0.03
C ILE A 18 11.14 4.97 0.72
N GLU A 19 12.07 4.31 1.40
CA GLU A 19 13.19 5.00 2.04
C GLU A 19 14.08 5.72 1.03
N SER A 20 14.30 5.15 -0.16
CA SER A 20 15.04 5.82 -1.23
C SER A 20 14.39 7.13 -1.70
N LEU A 21 13.06 7.22 -1.65
CA LEU A 21 12.31 8.45 -1.99
C LEU A 21 12.44 9.53 -0.91
N LYS A 22 12.64 9.13 0.36
CA LYS A 22 12.75 10.04 1.51
C LYS A 22 14.15 10.63 1.69
N ARG A 23 15.16 10.03 1.07
CA ARG A 23 16.55 10.53 1.14
C ARG A 23 16.67 11.91 0.53
N THR A 24 17.62 12.68 1.02
CA THR A 24 17.96 14.02 0.51
C THR A 24 19.28 13.96 -0.25
N ASP A 25 19.35 14.70 -1.37
CA ASP A 25 20.58 14.81 -2.14
C ASP A 25 21.52 15.87 -1.56
N GLY A 26 22.82 15.59 -1.64
CA GLY A 26 23.87 16.52 -1.29
C GLY A 26 24.34 17.31 -2.51
N ARG A 27 25.23 18.29 -2.29
CA ARG A 27 25.79 19.13 -3.37
C ARG A 27 26.51 18.33 -4.47
N ALA A 28 27.11 17.18 -4.12
CA ALA A 28 27.88 16.34 -5.03
C ALA A 28 27.47 14.85 -5.00
N SER A 29 26.38 14.51 -4.31
CA SER A 29 25.95 13.12 -4.12
C SER A 29 24.45 12.96 -4.34
N LYS A 30 24.06 12.11 -5.29
CA LYS A 30 22.66 11.71 -5.51
C LYS A 30 22.36 10.47 -4.68
N ASN A 31 21.51 10.63 -3.68
CA ASN A 31 21.06 9.60 -2.75
C ASN A 31 19.56 9.31 -2.84
N SER A 32 18.77 10.26 -3.35
CA SER A 32 17.33 10.15 -3.50
C SER A 32 16.94 9.48 -4.82
N THR A 33 15.75 8.90 -4.83
CA THR A 33 15.04 8.49 -6.05
C THR A 33 13.93 9.49 -6.34
N ILE A 34 13.86 10.02 -7.55
CA ILE A 34 12.78 10.92 -8.00
C ILE A 34 11.90 10.17 -9.00
N LEU A 35 10.59 10.20 -8.76
CA LEU A 35 9.59 9.54 -9.59
C LEU A 35 8.65 10.56 -10.24
N TYR A 36 8.27 10.28 -11.48
CA TYR A 36 7.20 10.97 -12.20
C TYR A 36 6.18 9.97 -12.72
N ALA A 37 4.90 10.27 -12.54
CA ALA A 37 3.81 9.65 -13.29
C ALA A 37 3.73 10.32 -14.67
N VAL A 38 3.97 9.54 -15.72
CA VAL A 38 3.99 10.00 -17.11
C VAL A 38 2.68 9.61 -17.78
N LEU A 39 1.97 10.59 -18.32
CA LEU A 39 0.84 10.35 -19.21
C LEU A 39 1.35 10.17 -20.63
N GLY A 40 0.90 9.12 -21.29
CA GLY A 40 1.31 8.80 -22.65
C GLY A 40 0.18 8.33 -23.55
N LYS A 41 0.55 8.14 -24.81
CA LYS A 41 -0.28 7.60 -25.89
C LYS A 41 -1.60 8.36 -26.08
N SER A 42 -1.52 9.43 -26.85
CA SER A 42 -2.67 10.24 -27.28
C SER A 42 -3.53 9.59 -28.36
N ASN A 43 -2.92 8.75 -29.19
CA ASN A 43 -3.58 8.14 -30.34
C ASN A 43 -4.30 6.86 -29.95
N ASP A 44 -5.24 6.44 -30.78
CA ASP A 44 -6.11 5.29 -30.52
C ASP A 44 -5.34 3.96 -30.37
N TRP A 45 -5.94 3.03 -29.64
CA TRP A 45 -5.51 1.63 -29.68
C TRP A 45 -5.94 1.03 -31.03
N PRO A 46 -5.14 0.13 -31.64
CA PRO A 46 -5.60 -0.64 -32.80
C PRO A 46 -6.93 -1.38 -32.55
N ASN A 47 -7.20 -1.76 -31.29
CA ASN A 47 -8.38 -2.51 -30.86
C ASN A 47 -9.34 -1.71 -29.96
N GLU A 48 -9.39 -0.38 -30.08
CA GLU A 48 -10.25 0.48 -29.22
C GLU A 48 -11.74 0.03 -29.27
N PRO A 49 -12.49 -0.06 -28.15
CA PRO A 49 -12.22 0.48 -26.80
C PRO A 49 -11.29 -0.36 -25.93
N THR A 50 -10.85 -1.54 -26.37
CA THR A 50 -9.98 -2.41 -25.59
C THR A 50 -8.54 -1.88 -25.63
N ALA A 51 -7.90 -1.80 -24.45
CA ALA A 51 -6.49 -1.44 -24.37
C ALA A 51 -5.61 -2.61 -24.80
N ASP A 52 -4.52 -2.34 -25.51
CA ASP A 52 -3.54 -3.37 -25.81
C ASP A 52 -2.83 -3.82 -24.54
N THR A 53 -2.43 -5.10 -24.49
CA THR A 53 -1.64 -5.64 -23.40
C THR A 53 -0.28 -4.93 -23.32
N ALA A 54 0.13 -4.52 -22.13
CA ALA A 54 1.46 -3.99 -21.91
C ALA A 54 2.53 -5.06 -22.18
N THR A 55 3.56 -4.70 -22.94
CA THR A 55 4.68 -5.58 -23.30
C THR A 55 5.99 -5.05 -22.72
N GLU A 56 6.88 -5.97 -22.34
CA GLU A 56 8.12 -5.64 -21.64
C GLU A 56 9.39 -5.77 -22.51
N THR A 57 9.27 -5.49 -23.82
CA THR A 57 10.46 -5.50 -24.69
C THR A 57 11.35 -4.28 -24.42
N ILE A 58 12.62 -4.36 -24.81
CA ILE A 58 13.54 -3.20 -24.76
C ILE A 58 12.94 -2.02 -25.55
N TYR A 59 12.33 -2.30 -26.71
CA TYR A 59 11.66 -1.29 -27.51
C TYR A 59 10.55 -0.61 -26.71
N ASP A 60 9.67 -1.38 -26.07
CA ASP A 60 8.54 -0.83 -25.33
C ASP A 60 8.98 -0.01 -24.12
N LYS A 61 9.87 -0.56 -23.29
CA LYS A 61 10.34 0.09 -22.05
C LYS A 61 11.17 1.33 -22.31
N HIS A 62 12.12 1.26 -23.25
CA HIS A 62 13.11 2.33 -23.42
C HIS A 62 12.75 3.33 -24.52
N TYR A 63 12.05 2.90 -25.57
CA TYR A 63 11.84 3.75 -26.74
C TYR A 63 10.38 4.20 -26.88
N LYS A 64 9.44 3.26 -26.95
CA LYS A 64 8.02 3.55 -27.17
C LYS A 64 7.44 4.48 -26.11
N MET A 65 7.73 4.21 -24.83
CA MET A 65 7.25 5.05 -23.71
C MET A 65 7.72 6.50 -23.83
N TRP A 66 8.97 6.73 -24.22
CA TRP A 66 9.48 8.09 -24.45
C TRP A 66 8.87 8.75 -25.68
N LYS A 67 8.70 8.00 -26.77
CA LYS A 67 8.08 8.50 -28.01
C LYS A 67 6.63 8.90 -27.82
N GLU A 68 5.90 8.17 -26.98
CA GLU A 68 4.48 8.39 -26.72
C GLU A 68 4.22 9.29 -25.50
N ALA A 69 5.25 9.68 -24.75
CA ALA A 69 5.12 10.51 -23.55
C ALA A 69 4.61 11.92 -23.88
N VAL A 70 3.65 12.39 -23.09
CA VAL A 70 3.03 13.71 -23.28
C VAL A 70 3.44 14.67 -22.18
N ALA A 71 3.28 14.23 -20.93
CA ALA A 71 3.50 15.04 -19.75
C ALA A 71 3.85 14.16 -18.55
N ALA A 72 4.53 14.74 -17.57
CA ALA A 72 4.87 14.07 -16.32
C ALA A 72 4.43 14.89 -15.12
N LYS A 73 3.99 14.22 -14.05
CA LYS A 73 3.79 14.82 -12.73
C LYS A 73 4.67 14.12 -11.70
N LYS A 74 5.39 14.87 -10.89
CA LYS A 74 6.23 14.37 -9.81
C LYS A 74 5.37 13.66 -8.75
N ILE A 75 5.85 12.51 -8.29
CA ILE A 75 5.24 11.77 -7.18
C ILE A 75 6.01 12.12 -5.92
N SER A 76 5.35 12.82 -4.99
CA SER A 76 5.97 13.22 -3.73
C SER A 76 5.98 12.08 -2.72
N VAL A 77 6.87 12.15 -1.72
CA VAL A 77 6.93 11.15 -0.63
C VAL A 77 5.62 11.00 0.15
N THR A 78 4.78 12.04 0.18
CA THR A 78 3.45 12.03 0.79
C THR A 78 2.40 11.32 -0.05
N ASP A 79 2.70 11.08 -1.32
CA ASP A 79 1.84 10.42 -2.31
C ASP A 79 2.27 8.96 -2.54
N VAL A 80 3.02 8.41 -1.57
CA VAL A 80 3.44 7.01 -1.54
C VAL A 80 3.05 6.38 -0.21
N SER A 81 2.53 5.17 -0.23
CA SER A 81 2.21 4.40 0.98
C SER A 81 2.41 2.91 0.76
N HIS A 82 2.81 2.18 1.80
CA HIS A 82 2.59 0.74 1.81
C HIS A 82 1.09 0.46 1.77
N VAL A 83 0.73 -0.62 1.07
CA VAL A 83 -0.66 -1.11 1.00
C VAL A 83 -0.68 -2.62 1.17
N ILE A 84 -1.82 -3.12 1.64
CA ILE A 84 -2.15 -4.54 1.78
C ILE A 84 -3.50 -4.82 1.13
N PRO A 85 -3.83 -6.08 0.80
CA PRO A 85 -5.16 -6.44 0.37
C PRO A 85 -6.22 -5.89 1.33
N ARG A 86 -7.27 -5.30 0.76
CA ARG A 86 -8.40 -4.79 1.55
C ARG A 86 -9.32 -5.93 1.93
N VAL A 87 -9.64 -6.02 3.21
CA VAL A 87 -10.65 -6.95 3.73
C VAL A 87 -11.56 -6.15 4.64
N ASP A 88 -12.78 -5.91 4.19
CA ASP A 88 -13.78 -5.22 4.99
C ASP A 88 -14.42 -6.18 6.00
N TRP A 89 -14.76 -5.66 7.18
CA TRP A 89 -15.55 -6.41 8.15
C TRP A 89 -17.01 -6.49 7.68
N GLU A 90 -17.56 -7.69 7.69
CA GLU A 90 -18.93 -8.02 7.31
C GLU A 90 -19.51 -8.97 8.37
N ILE A 91 -20.80 -8.78 8.68
CA ILE A 91 -21.50 -9.64 9.62
C ILE A 91 -21.67 -11.05 9.02
N ASN A 92 -21.57 -12.06 9.87
CA ASN A 92 -21.65 -13.48 9.52
C ASN A 92 -20.50 -13.99 8.63
N THR A 93 -19.36 -13.31 8.63
CA THR A 93 -18.15 -13.73 7.90
C THR A 93 -17.15 -14.41 8.85
N VAL A 94 -16.49 -15.46 8.36
CA VAL A 94 -15.41 -16.16 9.08
C VAL A 94 -14.09 -15.48 8.73
N TYR A 95 -13.36 -15.00 9.75
CA TYR A 95 -12.03 -14.43 9.57
C TYR A 95 -10.96 -15.40 10.09
N PRO A 96 -9.84 -15.61 9.36
CA PRO A 96 -8.73 -16.39 9.88
C PRO A 96 -8.09 -15.66 11.08
N MET A 97 -7.48 -16.43 11.98
CA MET A 97 -6.75 -15.85 13.11
C MET A 97 -5.25 -15.95 12.91
N TYR A 98 -4.52 -15.00 13.50
CA TYR A 98 -3.07 -15.04 13.53
C TYR A 98 -2.57 -16.28 14.28
N LYS A 99 -1.65 -17.04 13.66
CA LYS A 99 -0.90 -18.13 14.31
C LYS A 99 0.56 -18.10 13.86
N HIS A 100 1.49 -17.94 14.80
CA HIS A 100 2.94 -17.92 14.53
C HIS A 100 3.49 -19.22 13.91
N THR A 101 2.77 -20.33 14.03
CA THR A 101 3.12 -21.63 13.44
C THR A 101 2.54 -21.87 12.05
N ASN A 102 1.68 -20.98 11.54
CA ASN A 102 1.08 -21.13 10.22
C ASN A 102 2.11 -20.81 9.13
N THR A 103 2.40 -21.79 8.25
CA THR A 103 3.35 -21.64 7.15
C THR A 103 2.87 -20.71 6.03
N GLY A 104 1.55 -20.58 5.85
CA GLY A 104 0.91 -19.69 4.89
C GLY A 104 0.33 -18.43 5.53
N LEU A 105 0.93 -17.94 6.63
CA LEU A 105 0.35 -16.85 7.43
C LEU A 105 -0.03 -15.63 6.56
N TYR A 106 0.85 -15.22 5.64
CA TYR A 106 0.63 -14.05 4.78
C TYR A 106 -0.29 -14.29 3.57
N GLU A 107 -0.73 -15.53 3.35
CA GLU A 107 -1.78 -15.88 2.38
C GLU A 107 -3.17 -15.70 3.01
N GLN A 108 -3.24 -15.57 4.33
CA GLN A 108 -4.47 -15.38 5.09
C GLN A 108 -4.62 -13.91 5.52
N SER A 109 -5.80 -13.34 5.27
CA SER A 109 -6.14 -12.00 5.77
C SER A 109 -6.70 -12.09 7.19
N PHE A 110 -5.84 -12.29 8.18
CA PHE A 110 -6.20 -12.33 9.62
C PHE A 110 -6.46 -10.93 10.21
N TYR A 111 -6.98 -10.02 9.39
CA TYR A 111 -7.25 -8.63 9.74
C TYR A 111 -8.48 -8.13 8.98
N VAL A 112 -9.07 -7.05 9.47
CA VAL A 112 -10.26 -6.43 8.88
C VAL A 112 -10.18 -4.90 8.95
N LEU A 113 -10.85 -4.25 8.00
CA LEU A 113 -11.14 -2.83 7.97
C LEU A 113 -12.63 -2.61 8.30
N THR A 114 -12.93 -1.80 9.30
CA THR A 114 -14.32 -1.40 9.60
C THR A 114 -14.76 -0.21 8.73
N ASP A 115 -16.06 0.01 8.62
CA ASP A 115 -16.67 1.24 8.08
C ASP A 115 -16.15 2.55 8.72
N GLN A 116 -15.67 2.50 9.96
CA GLN A 116 -15.02 3.62 10.66
C GLN A 116 -13.51 3.77 10.36
N MET A 117 -13.00 3.11 9.32
CA MET A 117 -11.58 3.10 8.92
C MET A 117 -10.60 2.52 9.95
N ASN A 118 -11.09 1.80 10.95
CA ASN A 118 -10.26 1.12 11.94
C ASN A 118 -9.80 -0.24 11.41
N VAL A 119 -8.51 -0.54 11.60
CA VAL A 119 -7.90 -1.81 11.22
C VAL A 119 -7.67 -2.66 12.47
N TYR A 120 -8.22 -3.86 12.46
CA TYR A 120 -8.10 -4.83 13.54
C TYR A 120 -7.44 -6.11 13.07
N LYS A 121 -6.64 -6.72 13.96
CA LYS A 121 -6.05 -8.04 13.79
C LYS A 121 -6.88 -9.07 14.56
N CYS A 122 -7.25 -10.17 13.91
CA CYS A 122 -7.93 -11.30 14.52
C CYS A 122 -6.89 -12.18 15.25
N LEU A 123 -6.97 -12.23 16.58
CA LEU A 123 -6.10 -13.07 17.40
C LEU A 123 -6.76 -14.41 17.75
N TYR A 124 -8.08 -14.44 17.85
CA TYR A 124 -8.86 -15.65 18.05
C TYR A 124 -10.19 -15.56 17.30
N ASN A 125 -10.51 -16.55 16.49
CA ASN A 125 -11.69 -16.55 15.61
C ASN A 125 -12.78 -17.54 16.06
N LYS A 126 -12.84 -17.86 17.36
CA LYS A 126 -13.80 -18.84 17.91
C LYS A 126 -13.81 -20.16 17.13
N LYS A 127 -12.62 -20.73 16.88
CA LYS A 127 -12.44 -22.00 16.17
C LYS A 127 -13.10 -22.02 14.77
N GLY A 128 -13.12 -20.87 14.08
CA GLY A 128 -13.65 -20.75 12.72
C GLY A 128 -15.17 -20.53 12.63
N ALA A 129 -15.84 -20.16 13.72
CA ALA A 129 -17.23 -19.73 13.68
C ALA A 129 -17.38 -18.37 12.99
N GLN A 130 -18.57 -18.01 12.54
CA GLN A 130 -18.84 -16.68 11.95
C GLN A 130 -18.75 -15.56 13.01
N SER A 131 -18.15 -14.42 12.65
CA SER A 131 -18.20 -13.21 13.49
C SER A 131 -19.55 -12.51 13.31
N THR A 132 -20.18 -12.14 14.42
CA THR A 132 -21.48 -11.44 14.41
C THR A 132 -21.40 -10.06 15.05
N VAL A 133 -20.26 -9.72 15.66
CA VAL A 133 -20.06 -8.45 16.37
C VAL A 133 -18.80 -7.75 15.86
N LYS A 134 -19.00 -6.54 15.31
CA LYS A 134 -17.92 -5.69 14.81
C LYS A 134 -17.01 -5.21 15.95
N PRO A 135 -15.67 -5.27 15.81
CA PRO A 135 -14.76 -4.69 16.80
C PRO A 135 -14.81 -3.16 16.83
N THR A 136 -14.79 -2.55 18.02
CA THR A 136 -14.94 -1.08 18.20
C THR A 136 -13.94 -0.43 19.16
N SER A 137 -13.18 -1.20 19.92
CA SER A 137 -12.28 -0.66 20.96
C SER A 137 -10.92 -0.25 20.40
N PHE A 138 -10.42 0.91 20.84
CA PHE A 138 -9.07 1.42 20.54
C PHE A 138 -8.02 0.98 21.58
N ALA A 139 -8.37 0.04 22.46
CA ALA A 139 -7.50 -0.37 23.55
C ALA A 139 -6.14 -0.89 23.05
N THR A 140 -5.10 -0.59 23.81
CA THR A 140 -3.74 -1.07 23.53
C THR A 140 -3.57 -2.56 23.85
N GLN A 141 -4.52 -3.21 24.50
CA GLN A 141 -4.53 -4.67 24.71
C GLN A 141 -5.64 -5.31 23.88
N PRO A 142 -5.50 -6.60 23.49
CA PRO A 142 -6.59 -7.32 22.84
C PRO A 142 -7.85 -7.35 23.70
N PHE A 143 -9.01 -7.38 23.04
CA PHE A 143 -10.30 -7.47 23.69
C PHE A 143 -11.17 -8.50 22.98
N SER A 144 -12.09 -9.11 23.71
CA SER A 144 -13.03 -10.09 23.15
C SER A 144 -14.41 -9.45 22.93
N THR A 145 -15.03 -9.77 21.80
CA THR A 145 -16.42 -9.42 21.48
C THR A 145 -17.36 -10.50 22.01
N SER A 146 -18.64 -10.16 22.21
CA SER A 146 -19.64 -11.10 22.77
C SER A 146 -19.90 -12.32 21.88
N ASP A 147 -19.55 -12.23 20.59
CA ASP A 147 -19.59 -13.37 19.68
C ASP A 147 -18.47 -14.38 19.93
N GLY A 148 -17.46 -14.07 20.76
CA GLY A 148 -16.35 -14.93 21.15
C GLY A 148 -15.06 -14.72 20.35
N TYR A 149 -15.02 -13.76 19.43
CA TYR A 149 -13.78 -13.35 18.77
C TYR A 149 -12.89 -12.55 19.71
N THR A 150 -11.57 -12.61 19.49
CA THR A 150 -10.61 -11.71 20.14
C THR A 150 -9.89 -10.89 19.09
N TRP A 151 -10.04 -9.57 19.20
CA TRP A 151 -9.51 -8.58 18.27
C TRP A 151 -8.44 -7.74 18.94
N LYS A 152 -7.51 -7.26 18.13
CA LYS A 152 -6.49 -6.29 18.53
C LYS A 152 -6.55 -5.10 17.58
N TYR A 153 -6.79 -3.91 18.11
CA TYR A 153 -6.69 -2.68 17.34
C TYR A 153 -5.23 -2.45 16.91
N MET A 154 -5.05 -2.10 15.63
CA MET A 154 -3.74 -1.86 15.04
C MET A 154 -3.52 -0.37 14.78
N TYR A 155 -4.42 0.25 14.01
CA TYR A 155 -4.39 1.67 13.64
C TYR A 155 -5.71 2.09 12.99
N THR A 156 -5.90 3.39 12.77
CA THR A 156 -7.00 3.96 12.00
C THR A 156 -6.45 4.62 10.75
N ILE A 157 -7.06 4.36 9.60
CA ILE A 157 -6.73 5.03 8.34
C ILE A 157 -7.41 6.40 8.34
N SER A 158 -6.63 7.48 8.38
CA SER A 158 -7.19 8.84 8.25
C SER A 158 -7.90 9.02 6.91
N LEU A 159 -8.92 9.87 6.86
CA LEU A 159 -9.66 10.17 5.62
C LEU A 159 -8.75 10.67 4.49
N GLY A 160 -7.72 11.46 4.82
CA GLY A 160 -6.73 11.92 3.83
C GLY A 160 -5.93 10.77 3.21
N LYS A 161 -5.53 9.77 4.02
CA LYS A 161 -4.87 8.56 3.52
C LYS A 161 -5.84 7.65 2.76
N ALA A 162 -7.08 7.54 3.23
CA ALA A 162 -8.11 6.77 2.54
C ALA A 162 -8.36 7.32 1.13
N ASN A 163 -8.54 8.64 1.00
CA ASN A 163 -8.73 9.29 -0.30
C ASN A 163 -7.58 8.99 -1.27
N LYS A 164 -6.32 9.06 -0.79
CA LYS A 164 -5.13 8.84 -1.63
C LYS A 164 -4.82 7.38 -1.96
N PHE A 165 -5.09 6.44 -1.06
CA PHE A 165 -4.51 5.09 -1.13
C PHE A 165 -5.51 3.95 -0.99
N LEU A 166 -6.72 4.20 -0.50
CA LEU A 166 -7.76 3.16 -0.45
C LEU A 166 -8.30 2.92 -1.86
N THR A 167 -8.43 1.66 -2.23
CA THR A 167 -9.07 1.20 -3.47
C THR A 167 -10.12 0.14 -3.15
N ALA A 168 -10.75 -0.43 -4.17
CA ALA A 168 -11.64 -1.58 -4.00
C ALA A 168 -10.90 -2.83 -3.49
N SER A 169 -9.60 -2.96 -3.77
CA SER A 169 -8.81 -4.18 -3.50
C SER A 169 -7.66 -3.99 -2.53
N HIS A 170 -7.27 -2.75 -2.22
CA HIS A 170 -6.11 -2.45 -1.37
C HIS A 170 -6.42 -1.35 -0.36
N MET A 171 -5.78 -1.44 0.81
CA MET A 171 -5.86 -0.43 1.88
C MET A 171 -4.46 -0.04 2.37
N PRO A 172 -4.23 1.23 2.75
CA PRO A 172 -2.95 1.67 3.25
C PRO A 172 -2.61 1.07 4.61
N VAL A 173 -1.34 0.70 4.78
CA VAL A 173 -0.75 0.29 6.05
C VAL A 173 0.47 1.15 6.33
N GLN A 174 0.71 1.48 7.60
CA GLN A 174 1.86 2.28 7.99
C GLN A 174 2.39 1.84 9.36
N THR A 175 3.66 2.15 9.61
CA THR A 175 4.28 2.12 10.94
C THR A 175 4.85 3.50 11.19
N LEU A 176 4.55 4.06 12.36
CA LEU A 176 4.92 5.44 12.69
C LEU A 176 6.23 5.47 13.48
N SER A 177 7.12 6.40 13.15
CA SER A 177 8.25 6.77 14.01
C SER A 177 7.89 7.87 15.01
N ALA A 178 6.95 8.74 14.63
CA ALA A 178 6.39 9.80 15.46
C ALA A 178 4.93 10.07 15.03
N SER A 179 4.15 10.68 15.92
CA SER A 179 2.79 11.13 15.62
C SER A 179 2.81 12.61 15.21
N ASP A 180 1.92 12.97 14.29
CA ASP A 180 1.59 14.36 13.93
C ASP A 180 0.60 15.04 14.89
N GLY A 181 0.22 14.37 15.99
CA GLY A 181 -0.75 14.86 16.97
C GLY A 181 -2.21 14.51 16.69
N SER A 182 -2.53 13.93 15.53
CA SER A 182 -3.88 13.42 15.25
C SER A 182 -4.24 12.23 16.15
N SER A 183 -5.51 12.12 16.53
CA SER A 183 -6.01 11.04 17.39
C SER A 183 -5.70 9.65 16.83
N GLU A 184 -5.82 9.48 15.51
CA GLU A 184 -5.52 8.23 14.80
C GLU A 184 -4.05 7.81 14.98
N GLN A 185 -3.11 8.75 14.83
CA GLN A 185 -1.69 8.47 14.99
C GLN A 185 -1.26 8.34 16.46
N VAL A 186 -1.89 9.08 17.37
CA VAL A 186 -1.67 8.94 18.82
C VAL A 186 -2.08 7.53 19.27
N ASN A 187 -3.26 7.06 18.84
CA ASN A 187 -3.75 5.72 19.15
C ASN A 187 -2.83 4.64 18.55
N GLN A 188 -2.41 4.78 17.28
CA GLN A 188 -1.47 3.85 16.66
C GLN A 188 -0.12 3.82 17.41
N LEU A 189 0.43 4.97 17.78
CA LEU A 189 1.71 5.04 18.50
C LEU A 189 1.60 4.43 19.91
N ALA A 190 0.47 4.64 20.59
CA ALA A 190 0.19 3.99 21.87
C ALA A 190 0.17 2.46 21.75
N VAL A 191 -0.44 1.92 20.68
CA VAL A 191 -0.41 0.49 20.37
C VAL A 191 1.03 0.01 20.13
N GLN A 192 1.81 0.70 19.28
CA GLN A 192 3.20 0.35 18.95
C GLN A 192 4.14 0.36 20.18
N ASN A 193 3.88 1.25 21.13
CA ASN A 193 4.68 1.38 22.35
C ASN A 193 4.29 0.36 23.41
N ALA A 194 3.02 -0.06 23.45
CA ALA A 194 2.52 -1.08 24.37
C ALA A 194 2.76 -2.52 23.87
N SER A 195 3.25 -2.72 22.65
CA SER A 195 3.56 -4.04 22.10
C SER A 195 4.63 -4.77 22.93
N VAL A 196 4.35 -6.03 23.27
CA VAL A 196 5.25 -6.86 24.07
C VAL A 196 5.81 -8.00 23.21
N ASN A 197 7.15 -8.04 23.09
CA ASN A 197 7.84 -9.08 22.32
C ASN A 197 7.57 -10.48 22.90
N GLY A 198 7.15 -11.42 22.06
CA GLY A 198 6.92 -12.82 22.45
C GLY A 198 5.86 -12.98 23.54
N ALA A 199 4.79 -12.19 23.51
CA ALA A 199 3.67 -12.30 24.43
C ALA A 199 2.65 -13.35 23.96
N ILE A 200 2.01 -14.03 24.92
CA ILE A 200 0.98 -15.06 24.67
C ILE A 200 -0.37 -14.45 25.02
N HIS A 201 -1.08 -13.94 24.01
CA HIS A 201 -2.41 -13.34 24.21
C HIS A 201 -3.54 -14.36 24.08
N VAL A 202 -3.29 -15.47 23.38
CA VAL A 202 -4.27 -16.50 23.10
C VAL A 202 -3.68 -17.87 23.44
N VAL A 203 -4.46 -18.66 24.17
CA VAL A 203 -4.22 -20.09 24.38
C VAL A 203 -5.38 -20.83 23.71
N GLU A 204 -5.09 -21.46 22.57
CA GLU A 204 -6.09 -22.14 21.75
C GLU A 204 -6.23 -23.60 22.19
N THR A 205 -7.43 -24.04 22.55
CA THR A 205 -7.69 -25.45 22.87
C THR A 205 -7.82 -26.31 21.61
N ASN A 206 -7.01 -27.37 21.52
CA ASN A 206 -7.06 -28.36 20.43
C ASN A 206 -8.11 -29.44 20.74
N SER A 207 -7.96 -30.10 21.89
CA SER A 207 -8.92 -31.05 22.43
C SER A 207 -9.51 -30.46 23.70
N ILE A 208 -10.84 -30.50 23.82
CA ILE A 208 -11.55 -29.92 24.97
C ILE A 208 -11.58 -30.87 26.18
N GLY A 209 -11.21 -32.14 25.97
CA GLY A 209 -11.23 -33.20 26.97
C GLY A 209 -12.60 -33.43 27.62
N ALA A 210 -12.65 -34.19 28.70
CA ALA A 210 -13.90 -34.56 29.37
C ALA A 210 -13.74 -34.70 30.89
N SER A 211 -14.88 -34.63 31.59
CA SER A 211 -15.02 -34.84 33.03
C SER A 211 -14.17 -33.89 33.90
N TYR A 212 -13.84 -32.69 33.41
CA TYR A 212 -13.24 -31.65 34.23
C TYR A 212 -14.27 -31.05 35.17
N GLU A 213 -13.81 -30.63 36.34
CA GLU A 213 -14.64 -30.01 37.37
C GLU A 213 -14.22 -28.56 37.61
N MET A 214 -15.17 -27.73 38.03
CA MET A 214 -14.93 -26.33 38.33
C MET A 214 -15.81 -25.85 39.48
N VAL A 215 -15.22 -25.06 40.37
CA VAL A 215 -15.98 -24.18 41.27
C VAL A 215 -15.96 -22.78 40.65
N PRO A 216 -17.04 -22.36 39.96
CA PRO A 216 -17.01 -21.14 39.15
C PRO A 216 -16.92 -19.85 39.98
N SER A 217 -17.42 -19.90 41.22
CA SER A 217 -17.35 -18.81 42.20
C SER A 217 -17.65 -19.36 43.60
N THR A 218 -16.83 -18.98 44.58
CA THR A 218 -17.07 -19.24 46.00
C THR A 218 -16.38 -18.17 46.86
N ALA A 219 -17.03 -17.78 47.97
CA ALA A 219 -16.49 -16.77 48.87
C ALA A 219 -15.41 -17.36 49.80
N VAL A 220 -14.41 -16.54 50.13
CA VAL A 220 -13.41 -16.85 51.15
C VAL A 220 -13.97 -16.52 52.53
N ILE A 221 -13.82 -17.42 53.50
CA ILE A 221 -14.26 -17.21 54.90
C ILE A 221 -13.11 -17.14 55.89
N GLY A 222 -11.89 -17.48 55.46
CA GLY A 222 -10.66 -17.35 56.22
C GLY A 222 -9.47 -17.66 55.32
N ALA A 223 -8.33 -17.03 55.56
CA ALA A 223 -7.13 -17.29 54.76
C ALA A 223 -5.86 -16.99 55.55
N THR A 224 -4.77 -17.62 55.14
CA THR A 224 -3.41 -17.29 55.53
C THR A 224 -2.58 -17.00 54.28
N VAL A 225 -1.28 -16.77 54.44
CA VAL A 225 -0.37 -16.55 53.31
C VAL A 225 -0.37 -17.70 52.29
N ASN A 226 -0.78 -18.92 52.65
CA ASN A 226 -0.80 -20.09 51.75
C ASN A 226 -2.03 -20.99 51.90
N THR A 227 -3.06 -20.57 52.62
CA THR A 227 -4.32 -21.33 52.75
C THR A 227 -5.53 -20.43 52.51
N ILE A 228 -6.59 -21.03 51.97
CA ILE A 228 -7.91 -20.39 51.83
C ILE A 228 -8.95 -21.38 52.34
N GLN A 229 -9.80 -20.94 53.26
CA GLN A 229 -11.01 -21.61 53.68
C GLN A 229 -12.20 -21.07 52.87
N LEU A 230 -12.94 -21.97 52.23
CA LEU A 230 -14.04 -21.65 51.34
C LEU A 230 -15.39 -21.73 52.06
N ALA A 231 -16.35 -20.90 51.65
CA ALA A 231 -17.71 -20.95 52.15
C ALA A 231 -18.40 -22.31 51.89
N SER A 232 -19.34 -22.67 52.76
CA SER A 232 -20.16 -23.88 52.59
C SER A 232 -21.07 -23.79 51.36
N GLY A 233 -21.49 -24.95 50.82
CA GLY A 233 -22.30 -25.07 49.60
C GLY A 233 -21.51 -25.74 48.49
N ASN A 234 -21.02 -24.94 47.54
CA ASN A 234 -20.44 -25.35 46.25
C ASN A 234 -19.15 -26.23 46.32
N PRO A 235 -18.19 -25.99 47.22
CA PRO A 235 -16.96 -26.79 47.27
C PRO A 235 -17.18 -28.23 47.79
N SER A 236 -16.48 -29.19 47.20
CA SER A 236 -16.53 -30.62 47.52
C SER A 236 -16.21 -30.92 48.99
N THR A 237 -16.86 -31.93 49.56
CA THR A 237 -16.58 -32.42 50.93
C THR A 237 -15.53 -33.53 50.97
N VAL A 238 -14.94 -33.89 49.82
CA VAL A 238 -13.94 -34.97 49.70
C VAL A 238 -12.54 -34.40 49.84
N ASP A 239 -11.70 -35.03 50.66
CA ASP A 239 -10.30 -34.64 50.80
C ASP A 239 -9.54 -34.79 49.47
N ASN A 240 -8.58 -33.90 49.24
CA ASN A 240 -7.72 -33.86 48.05
C ASN A 240 -8.45 -33.69 46.71
N TYR A 241 -9.76 -33.42 46.71
CA TYR A 241 -10.56 -33.37 45.48
C TYR A 241 -10.05 -32.35 44.45
N TYR A 242 -9.52 -31.21 44.90
CA TYR A 242 -8.97 -30.15 44.04
C TYR A 242 -7.44 -30.18 43.92
N ASN A 243 -6.76 -31.22 44.40
CA ASN A 243 -5.30 -31.29 44.28
C ASN A 243 -4.89 -31.32 42.81
N GLY A 244 -3.96 -30.45 42.42
CA GLY A 244 -3.55 -30.30 41.03
C GLY A 244 -4.31 -29.23 40.24
N ASP A 245 -5.47 -28.78 40.73
CA ASP A 245 -6.20 -27.63 40.18
C ASP A 245 -5.56 -26.31 40.64
N SER A 246 -6.02 -25.21 40.05
CA SER A 246 -5.61 -23.86 40.39
C SER A 246 -6.75 -23.08 41.01
N VAL A 247 -6.42 -22.26 42.01
CA VAL A 247 -7.30 -21.25 42.58
C VAL A 247 -6.94 -19.88 42.00
N TYR A 248 -7.93 -19.19 41.43
CA TYR A 248 -7.84 -17.84 40.89
C TYR A 248 -8.71 -16.88 41.69
N ILE A 249 -8.15 -15.76 42.14
CA ILE A 249 -8.90 -14.74 42.89
C ILE A 249 -9.55 -13.77 41.89
N GLN A 250 -10.87 -13.85 41.78
CA GLN A 250 -11.67 -13.13 40.77
C GLN A 250 -12.05 -11.71 41.22
N SER A 251 -12.21 -11.48 42.52
CA SER A 251 -12.52 -10.17 43.09
C SER A 251 -12.11 -10.10 44.57
N GLY A 252 -12.18 -8.89 45.15
CA GLY A 252 -11.82 -8.60 46.54
C GLY A 252 -10.30 -8.56 46.78
N THR A 253 -9.90 -8.72 48.03
CA THR A 253 -8.49 -8.68 48.43
C THR A 253 -7.67 -9.74 47.69
N GLY A 254 -6.56 -9.32 47.06
CA GLY A 254 -5.66 -10.23 46.35
C GLY A 254 -6.09 -10.64 44.93
N VAL A 255 -7.09 -9.97 44.34
CA VAL A 255 -7.55 -10.19 42.95
C VAL A 255 -6.40 -10.29 41.94
N GLY A 256 -6.56 -11.19 40.96
CA GLY A 256 -5.58 -11.42 39.90
C GLY A 256 -4.52 -12.47 40.23
N GLN A 257 -4.42 -12.91 41.50
CA GLN A 257 -3.48 -13.95 41.89
C GLN A 257 -4.00 -15.35 41.51
N LEU A 258 -3.11 -16.17 40.96
CA LEU A 258 -3.34 -17.57 40.62
C LEU A 258 -2.36 -18.45 41.39
N ARG A 259 -2.82 -19.55 41.98
CA ARG A 259 -1.96 -20.51 42.70
C ARG A 259 -2.41 -21.94 42.43
N ARG A 260 -1.46 -22.87 42.44
CA ARG A 260 -1.76 -24.30 42.33
C ARG A 260 -2.11 -24.87 43.71
N ILE A 261 -3.16 -25.66 43.78
CA ILE A 261 -3.60 -26.36 44.99
C ILE A 261 -2.78 -27.64 45.15
N VAL A 262 -2.16 -27.79 46.31
CA VAL A 262 -1.33 -28.97 46.67
C VAL A 262 -1.99 -29.85 47.71
N ASN A 263 -2.95 -29.31 48.47
CA ASN A 263 -3.74 -30.06 49.44
C ASN A 263 -5.12 -29.41 49.60
N TYR A 264 -6.13 -30.22 49.93
CA TYR A 264 -7.49 -29.77 50.23
C TYR A 264 -8.12 -30.65 51.31
N SER A 265 -8.59 -30.03 52.39
CA SER A 265 -9.41 -30.71 53.41
C SER A 265 -10.89 -30.50 53.10
N GLY A 266 -11.61 -31.57 52.76
CA GLY A 266 -13.03 -31.54 52.45
C GLY A 266 -13.91 -31.27 53.67
N THR A 267 -13.47 -31.66 54.87
CA THR A 267 -14.18 -31.38 56.13
C THR A 267 -14.21 -29.89 56.45
N THR A 268 -13.07 -29.22 56.35
CA THR A 268 -12.95 -27.78 56.67
C THR A 268 -13.13 -26.88 55.46
N ARG A 269 -13.11 -27.46 54.24
CA ARG A 269 -13.08 -26.79 52.93
C ARG A 269 -11.89 -25.83 52.79
N THR A 270 -10.76 -26.24 53.33
CA THR A 270 -9.52 -25.46 53.31
C THR A 270 -8.59 -26.00 52.24
N LEU A 271 -8.25 -25.17 51.26
CA LEU A 271 -7.19 -25.46 50.29
C LEU A 271 -5.85 -24.92 50.80
N THR A 272 -4.76 -25.59 50.42
CA THR A 272 -3.37 -25.15 50.61
C THR A 272 -2.71 -24.98 49.25
N THR A 273 -1.99 -23.88 49.06
CA THR A 273 -1.33 -23.55 47.78
C THR A 273 0.14 -23.89 47.77
N ASN A 274 0.69 -24.11 46.57
CA ASN A 274 2.10 -24.44 46.34
C ASN A 274 3.08 -23.33 46.71
N THR A 275 2.60 -22.07 46.71
CA THR A 275 3.38 -20.87 46.99
C THR A 275 2.50 -19.87 47.72
N ASN A 276 3.13 -18.95 48.47
CA ASN A 276 2.42 -17.92 49.21
C ASN A 276 1.73 -16.94 48.24
N PHE A 277 0.58 -16.42 48.65
CA PHE A 277 0.00 -15.22 48.07
C PHE A 277 0.88 -14.02 48.41
N THR A 278 1.08 -13.15 47.43
CA THR A 278 1.76 -11.85 47.63
C THR A 278 0.90 -10.96 48.51
N THR A 279 -0.41 -10.92 48.23
CA THR A 279 -1.42 -10.30 49.09
C THR A 279 -2.29 -11.41 49.64
N THR A 280 -2.28 -11.61 50.95
CA THR A 280 -3.12 -12.64 51.60
C THR A 280 -4.59 -12.33 51.32
N PRO A 281 -5.38 -13.29 50.77
CA PRO A 281 -6.81 -13.10 50.53
C PRO A 281 -7.55 -12.83 51.84
N PHE A 282 -8.73 -12.25 51.76
CA PHE A 282 -9.54 -11.97 52.94
C PHE A 282 -11.01 -12.32 52.71
N THR A 283 -11.88 -12.05 53.68
CA THR A 283 -13.29 -12.47 53.62
C THR A 283 -14.12 -11.73 52.57
N ASP A 284 -13.58 -10.67 51.96
CA ASP A 284 -14.16 -9.98 50.81
C ASP A 284 -13.77 -10.62 49.47
N SER A 285 -12.83 -11.56 49.47
CA SER A 285 -12.34 -12.24 48.27
C SER A 285 -13.33 -13.28 47.75
N VAL A 286 -13.42 -13.38 46.42
CA VAL A 286 -14.15 -14.44 45.71
C VAL A 286 -13.18 -15.18 44.79
N VAL A 287 -13.24 -16.50 44.81
CA VAL A 287 -12.32 -17.36 44.07
C VAL A 287 -13.02 -18.33 43.14
N MET A 288 -12.32 -18.69 42.08
CA MET A 288 -12.64 -19.81 41.18
C MET A 288 -11.60 -20.91 41.37
N ILE A 289 -12.06 -22.16 41.30
CA ILE A 289 -11.19 -23.35 41.24
C ILE A 289 -11.42 -24.03 39.89
N SER A 290 -10.35 -24.27 39.16
CA SER A 290 -10.39 -24.81 37.80
C SER A 290 -9.13 -25.63 37.50
N PRO A 291 -9.15 -26.52 36.49
CA PRO A 291 -7.95 -27.20 36.01
C PRO A 291 -6.80 -26.22 35.77
N THR A 292 -5.60 -26.60 36.21
CA THR A 292 -4.40 -25.79 36.09
C THR A 292 -3.96 -25.68 34.63
N ILE A 293 -3.72 -24.44 34.18
CA ILE A 293 -3.05 -24.14 32.93
C ILE A 293 -1.59 -23.83 33.21
N ASN A 294 -0.70 -24.70 32.74
CA ASN A 294 0.74 -24.51 32.87
C ASN A 294 1.36 -24.18 31.51
N ILE A 295 1.93 -22.98 31.39
CA ILE A 295 2.61 -22.50 30.18
C ILE A 295 4.11 -22.64 30.39
N VAL A 296 4.71 -23.62 29.72
CA VAL A 296 6.15 -23.91 29.81
C VAL A 296 6.85 -23.44 28.54
N GLY A 297 7.84 -22.58 28.68
CA GLY A 297 8.56 -22.00 27.55
C GLY A 297 9.87 -21.36 27.99
N ASP A 298 10.46 -20.58 27.09
CA ASP A 298 11.70 -19.83 27.33
C ASP A 298 11.49 -18.34 27.68
N GLY A 299 10.23 -17.89 27.69
CA GLY A 299 9.83 -16.58 28.18
C GLY A 299 9.51 -16.57 29.67
N VAL A 300 8.97 -15.44 30.14
CA VAL A 300 8.67 -15.22 31.57
C VAL A 300 7.27 -14.63 31.77
N GLY A 301 6.62 -15.02 32.85
CA GLY A 301 5.46 -14.32 33.42
C GLY A 301 4.12 -14.55 32.73
N ALA A 302 3.98 -15.53 31.83
CA ALA A 302 2.67 -15.90 31.29
C ALA A 302 1.84 -16.69 32.32
N LEU A 303 0.61 -16.26 32.58
CA LEU A 303 -0.33 -16.89 33.51
C LEU A 303 -1.72 -16.96 32.86
N ALA A 304 -2.42 -18.07 33.05
CA ALA A 304 -3.76 -18.29 32.52
C ALA A 304 -4.58 -19.21 33.44
N TYR A 305 -5.90 -19.15 33.34
CA TYR A 305 -6.83 -20.08 34.01
C TYR A 305 -7.82 -20.67 33.00
N SER A 306 -8.39 -21.82 33.33
CA SER A 306 -9.35 -22.51 32.46
C SER A 306 -10.79 -22.21 32.85
N LEU A 307 -11.70 -22.31 31.89
CA LEU A 307 -13.13 -22.39 32.11
C LEU A 307 -13.64 -23.76 31.69
N VAL A 308 -14.61 -24.30 32.44
CA VAL A 308 -15.21 -25.61 32.20
C VAL A 308 -16.71 -25.39 31.92
N ASN A 309 -17.26 -26.03 30.89
CA ASN A 309 -18.70 -25.99 30.61
C ASN A 309 -19.48 -26.98 31.49
N THR A 310 -20.80 -26.96 31.41
CA THR A 310 -21.69 -27.87 32.14
C THR A 310 -21.51 -29.36 31.79
N ASN A 311 -20.82 -29.66 30.69
CA ASN A 311 -20.54 -31.03 30.23
C ASN A 311 -19.16 -31.53 30.70
N GLY A 312 -18.45 -30.75 31.52
CA GLY A 312 -17.12 -31.09 32.01
C GLY A 312 -16.02 -31.00 30.94
N ASN A 313 -16.21 -30.18 29.90
CA ASN A 313 -15.15 -29.91 28.90
C ASN A 313 -14.51 -28.54 29.16
N ILE A 314 -13.23 -28.40 28.82
CA ILE A 314 -12.57 -27.09 28.80
C ILE A 314 -13.23 -26.23 27.71
N SER A 315 -13.95 -25.19 28.14
CA SER A 315 -14.69 -24.29 27.26
C SER A 315 -13.85 -23.12 26.79
N ASN A 316 -12.95 -22.62 27.65
CA ASN A 316 -12.05 -21.52 27.33
C ASN A 316 -10.78 -21.54 28.18
N VAL A 317 -9.74 -20.82 27.75
CA VAL A 317 -8.55 -20.51 28.54
C VAL A 317 -8.33 -19.01 28.53
N ASN A 318 -8.43 -18.38 29.70
CA ASN A 318 -8.29 -16.95 29.86
C ASN A 318 -6.88 -16.60 30.35
N VAL A 319 -6.18 -15.77 29.59
CA VAL A 319 -4.85 -15.28 29.95
C VAL A 319 -4.99 -14.13 30.96
N ILE A 320 -4.33 -14.26 32.12
CA ILE A 320 -4.26 -13.24 33.17
C ILE A 320 -3.08 -12.30 32.90
N ALA A 321 -1.92 -12.90 32.60
CA ALA A 321 -0.70 -12.19 32.27
C ALA A 321 -0.14 -12.78 30.98
N VAL A 322 0.10 -11.92 29.99
CA VAL A 322 0.54 -12.35 28.64
C VAL A 322 2.00 -12.80 28.61
N GLY A 323 2.78 -12.45 29.64
CA GLY A 323 4.21 -12.70 29.70
C GLY A 323 5.01 -12.01 28.59
N SER A 324 6.30 -12.31 28.50
CA SER A 324 7.18 -11.74 27.49
C SER A 324 8.34 -12.66 27.14
N LYS A 325 8.97 -12.39 25.99
CA LYS A 325 10.19 -13.05 25.47
C LYS A 325 10.04 -14.54 25.17
N TYR A 326 8.81 -15.06 25.03
CA TYR A 326 8.63 -16.42 24.54
C TYR A 326 9.02 -16.50 23.06
N SER A 327 9.91 -17.43 22.72
CA SER A 327 10.14 -17.90 21.34
C SER A 327 9.54 -19.29 21.12
N ARG A 328 9.33 -20.04 22.21
CA ARG A 328 8.63 -21.32 22.25
C ARG A 328 7.80 -21.44 23.52
N ALA A 329 6.61 -22.03 23.41
CA ALA A 329 5.76 -22.30 24.55
C ALA A 329 4.91 -23.55 24.29
N LYS A 330 4.75 -24.37 25.33
CA LYS A 330 3.84 -25.51 25.38
C LYS A 330 2.84 -25.28 26.51
N VAL A 331 1.59 -25.63 26.27
CA VAL A 331 0.52 -25.51 27.26
C VAL A 331 0.11 -26.89 27.72
N TYR A 332 0.10 -27.07 29.04
CA TYR A 332 -0.40 -28.28 29.69
C TYR A 332 -1.65 -27.92 30.50
N ILE A 333 -2.70 -28.72 30.32
CA ILE A 333 -3.92 -28.63 31.11
C ILE A 333 -3.92 -29.81 32.06
N THR A 334 -3.83 -29.55 33.35
CA THR A 334 -3.74 -30.60 34.38
C THR A 334 -4.77 -30.36 35.48
N SER A 335 -5.47 -31.42 35.87
CA SER A 335 -6.39 -31.44 37.01
C SER A 335 -5.98 -32.51 38.01
N ASN A 336 -6.85 -32.80 38.98
CA ASN A 336 -6.73 -33.98 39.82
C ASN A 336 -6.72 -35.28 39.00
N THR A 337 -6.20 -36.37 39.55
CA THR A 337 -6.22 -37.68 38.85
C THR A 337 -7.61 -38.35 38.84
N THR A 338 -8.55 -37.85 39.65
CA THR A 338 -9.90 -38.41 39.77
C THR A 338 -10.93 -37.80 38.81
N HIS A 339 -10.61 -36.66 38.19
CA HIS A 339 -11.47 -35.97 37.23
C HIS A 339 -10.64 -35.18 36.21
N GLY A 340 -11.17 -35.05 34.99
CA GLY A 340 -10.54 -34.31 33.90
C GLY A 340 -9.47 -35.10 33.15
N THR A 341 -9.69 -35.36 31.87
CA THR A 341 -8.65 -35.96 31.01
C THR A 341 -8.77 -35.50 29.55
N GLY A 342 -7.64 -35.57 28.83
CA GLY A 342 -7.60 -35.44 27.38
C GLY A 342 -7.67 -34.01 26.81
N ALA A 343 -7.69 -32.96 27.64
CA ALA A 343 -7.61 -31.59 27.11
C ALA A 343 -6.18 -31.21 26.72
N THR A 344 -6.04 -30.53 25.58
CA THR A 344 -4.75 -30.04 25.08
C THR A 344 -4.92 -28.65 24.47
N ALA A 345 -3.85 -27.84 24.49
CA ALA A 345 -3.88 -26.47 23.99
C ALA A 345 -2.54 -26.03 23.40
N ASN A 346 -2.58 -24.98 22.57
CA ASN A 346 -1.42 -24.30 22.00
C ASN A 346 -1.34 -22.88 22.54
N ALA A 347 -0.13 -22.43 22.90
CA ALA A 347 0.12 -21.02 23.12
C ALA A 347 0.33 -20.33 21.77
N ILE A 348 -0.37 -19.23 21.50
CA ILE A 348 -0.14 -18.41 20.31
C ILE A 348 0.78 -17.24 20.70
N ILE A 349 2.04 -17.34 20.27
CA ILE A 349 3.08 -16.34 20.55
C ILE A 349 2.96 -15.20 19.54
N SER A 350 3.06 -13.95 20.00
CA SER A 350 3.06 -12.77 19.15
C SER A 350 4.28 -12.71 18.22
N PRO A 351 4.26 -11.92 17.13
CA PRO A 351 5.44 -11.62 16.33
C PRO A 351 6.58 -11.02 17.16
N ILE A 352 7.78 -11.00 16.59
CA ILE A 352 8.91 -10.26 17.14
C ILE A 352 8.50 -8.79 17.31
N GLY A 353 8.76 -8.22 18.49
CA GLY A 353 8.33 -6.87 18.87
C GLY A 353 6.92 -6.78 19.44
N GLY A 354 6.08 -7.80 19.25
CA GLY A 354 4.71 -7.87 19.75
C GLY A 354 3.66 -7.39 18.75
N HIS A 355 2.39 -7.66 19.06
CA HIS A 355 1.26 -7.24 18.22
C HIS A 355 1.11 -5.71 18.17
N GLY A 356 1.07 -5.18 16.96
CA GLY A 356 0.94 -3.75 16.67
C GLY A 356 2.27 -3.02 16.53
N LYS A 357 3.43 -3.69 16.66
CA LYS A 357 4.73 -3.01 16.68
C LYS A 357 5.15 -2.50 15.31
N ASP A 358 4.91 -3.30 14.27
CA ASP A 358 5.25 -3.01 12.87
C ASP A 358 4.11 -3.54 12.00
N ALA A 359 3.06 -2.74 11.86
CA ALA A 359 1.87 -3.16 11.11
C ALA A 359 2.19 -3.48 9.64
N ILE A 360 3.20 -2.83 9.05
CA ILE A 360 3.64 -3.11 7.68
C ILE A 360 4.13 -4.57 7.58
N ARG A 361 5.04 -4.97 8.48
CA ARG A 361 5.56 -6.35 8.49
C ARG A 361 4.51 -7.35 8.95
N GLU A 362 3.74 -7.02 9.99
CA GLU A 362 2.78 -7.94 10.58
C GLU A 362 1.60 -8.27 9.67
N LEU A 363 1.18 -7.35 8.81
CA LEU A 363 0.05 -7.54 7.89
C LEU A 363 0.50 -7.88 6.45
N GLY A 364 1.80 -8.01 6.21
CA GLY A 364 2.35 -8.45 4.93
C GLY A 364 2.42 -7.37 3.85
N GLY A 365 2.67 -6.11 4.23
CA GLY A 365 2.73 -4.94 3.35
C GLY A 365 3.96 -4.87 2.44
N ASN A 366 4.06 -5.81 1.50
CA ASN A 366 5.08 -5.81 0.43
C ASN A 366 4.68 -4.97 -0.80
N LYS A 367 3.45 -4.46 -0.85
CA LYS A 367 2.98 -3.64 -1.98
C LYS A 367 3.08 -2.16 -1.65
N ILE A 368 3.29 -1.36 -2.70
CA ILE A 368 3.35 0.10 -2.61
C ILE A 368 2.29 0.69 -3.52
N CYS A 369 1.52 1.65 -3.00
CA CYS A 369 0.66 2.49 -3.82
C CYS A 369 1.32 3.84 -4.05
N LEU A 370 1.43 4.21 -5.33
CA LEU A 370 1.81 5.54 -5.80
C LEU A 370 0.55 6.27 -6.23
N ASN A 371 0.34 7.48 -5.71
CA ASN A 371 -0.78 8.34 -6.07
C ASN A 371 -0.29 9.51 -6.95
N ALA A 372 -0.97 9.77 -8.05
CA ALA A 372 -0.71 10.92 -8.90
C ALA A 372 -2.04 11.57 -9.32
N GLN A 373 -2.26 12.80 -8.83
CA GLN A 373 -3.45 13.59 -9.16
C GLN A 373 -3.20 14.61 -10.26
N PHE A 374 -3.94 14.54 -11.34
CA PHE A 374 -3.94 15.55 -12.40
C PHE A 374 -5.25 16.33 -12.31
N LYS A 375 -5.19 17.65 -12.17
CA LYS A 375 -6.38 18.50 -12.04
C LYS A 375 -6.30 19.65 -13.03
N GLY A 376 -7.30 19.76 -13.89
CA GLY A 376 -7.40 20.81 -14.91
C GLY A 376 -6.10 20.99 -15.71
N SER A 377 -5.81 22.20 -16.17
CA SER A 377 -4.50 22.51 -16.74
C SER A 377 -3.46 22.71 -15.62
N ARG A 378 -2.25 22.21 -15.83
CA ARG A 378 -1.10 22.41 -14.91
C ARG A 378 0.05 23.08 -15.65
N GLY A 379 0.99 23.67 -14.90
CA GLY A 379 2.08 24.46 -15.48
C GLY A 379 1.57 25.77 -16.09
N THR A 380 2.37 26.36 -16.98
CA THR A 380 2.09 27.68 -17.58
C THR A 380 1.79 27.52 -19.07
N SER A 381 0.57 27.85 -19.50
CA SER A 381 0.14 27.70 -20.92
C SER A 381 0.90 28.62 -21.88
N SER A 382 1.12 29.87 -21.48
CA SER A 382 1.75 30.92 -22.30
C SER A 382 3.20 30.58 -22.66
N THR A 383 3.98 30.11 -21.68
CA THR A 383 5.38 29.71 -21.86
C THR A 383 5.54 28.22 -22.15
N GLY A 384 4.48 27.43 -21.97
CA GLY A 384 4.49 25.98 -22.07
C GLY A 384 5.31 25.30 -20.96
N ALA A 385 5.79 26.06 -19.97
CA ALA A 385 6.66 25.57 -18.90
C ALA A 385 5.88 24.62 -17.97
N GLY A 386 6.33 23.36 -17.88
CA GLY A 386 5.64 22.30 -17.13
C GLY A 386 4.21 22.05 -17.59
N TYR A 387 3.83 22.51 -18.79
CA TYR A 387 2.43 22.62 -19.17
C TYR A 387 1.81 21.26 -19.48
N ILE A 388 0.74 20.94 -18.75
CA ILE A 388 -0.09 19.76 -18.98
C ILE A 388 -1.48 20.25 -19.40
N PRO A 389 -1.82 20.19 -20.70
CA PRO A 389 -3.11 20.65 -21.18
C PRO A 389 -4.28 19.82 -20.62
N ALA A 390 -5.37 20.50 -20.29
CA ALA A 390 -6.69 19.88 -20.23
C ALA A 390 -7.18 19.53 -21.65
N ASN A 391 -8.21 18.69 -21.79
CA ASN A 391 -8.76 18.23 -23.08
C ASN A 391 -7.79 17.41 -23.92
N THR A 392 -6.81 16.76 -23.28
CA THR A 392 -5.91 15.81 -23.94
C THR A 392 -6.33 14.39 -23.60
N GLN A 393 -6.24 13.50 -24.59
CA GLN A 393 -6.54 12.09 -24.43
C GLN A 393 -5.27 11.32 -24.09
N PHE A 394 -5.40 10.32 -23.23
CA PHE A 394 -4.29 9.47 -22.83
C PHE A 394 -4.79 8.06 -22.53
N ARG A 395 -3.90 7.08 -22.72
CA ARG A 395 -4.20 5.65 -22.64
C ARG A 395 -3.16 4.87 -21.85
N THR A 396 -2.06 5.50 -21.50
CA THR A 396 -0.99 4.90 -20.72
C THR A 396 -0.56 5.79 -19.57
N VAL A 397 -0.18 5.15 -18.47
CA VAL A 397 0.51 5.76 -17.34
C VAL A 397 1.80 4.98 -17.11
N GLY A 398 2.93 5.67 -17.21
CA GLY A 398 4.25 5.14 -16.88
C GLY A 398 4.78 5.72 -15.58
N ILE A 399 5.62 4.98 -14.87
CA ILE A 399 6.41 5.50 -13.74
C ILE A 399 7.85 5.68 -14.21
N LEU A 400 8.27 6.94 -14.34
CA LEU A 400 9.60 7.33 -14.79
C LEU A 400 10.46 7.70 -13.58
N LYS A 401 11.59 7.00 -13.44
CA LYS A 401 12.58 7.19 -12.40
C LYS A 401 13.77 8.00 -12.92
N ASP A 402 14.18 9.00 -12.13
CA ASP A 402 15.42 9.77 -12.27
C ASP A 402 15.76 10.23 -13.71
N PRO A 403 14.85 10.93 -14.43
CA PRO A 403 15.18 11.46 -15.75
C PRO A 403 16.26 12.54 -15.67
N ILE A 404 16.96 12.77 -16.78
CA ILE A 404 17.83 13.94 -16.94
C ILE A 404 16.96 15.13 -17.33
N LEU A 405 16.94 16.15 -16.49
CA LEU A 405 16.12 17.35 -16.64
C LEU A 405 16.91 18.46 -17.33
N LYS A 406 16.24 19.20 -18.21
CA LYS A 406 16.71 20.46 -18.82
C LYS A 406 16.20 21.69 -18.10
N VAL A 407 15.42 21.50 -17.03
CA VAL A 407 14.78 22.56 -16.26
C VAL A 407 14.99 22.35 -14.77
N ASN A 408 14.93 23.44 -14.02
CA ASN A 408 14.94 23.43 -12.56
C ASN A 408 13.53 23.23 -11.99
N SER A 409 13.41 23.31 -10.67
CA SER A 409 12.15 23.07 -9.94
C SER A 409 11.04 24.08 -10.25
N ASN A 410 11.36 25.22 -10.87
CA ASN A 410 10.42 26.23 -11.35
C ASN A 410 10.15 26.13 -12.87
N ASN A 411 10.52 25.02 -13.51
CA ASN A 411 10.47 24.81 -14.95
C ASN A 411 11.28 25.84 -15.78
N ALA A 412 12.26 26.52 -15.17
CA ALA A 412 13.17 27.39 -15.90
C ALA A 412 14.36 26.59 -16.44
N ILE A 413 14.84 26.94 -17.63
CA ILE A 413 15.94 26.24 -18.31
C ILE A 413 17.18 26.22 -17.41
N MET A 414 17.83 25.06 -17.33
CA MET A 414 19.09 24.87 -16.65
C MET A 414 20.02 23.94 -17.44
N ALA A 415 21.28 23.84 -17.01
CA ALA A 415 22.18 22.81 -17.52
C ALA A 415 21.64 21.42 -17.18
N GLU A 416 21.74 20.48 -18.12
CA GLU A 416 21.22 19.13 -17.98
C GLU A 416 21.75 18.44 -16.72
N ALA A 417 20.85 17.94 -15.88
CA ALA A 417 21.22 17.20 -14.68
C ALA A 417 20.17 16.14 -14.33
N ILE A 418 20.61 15.05 -13.71
CA ILE A 418 19.71 14.00 -13.20
C ILE A 418 18.76 14.62 -12.17
N ALA A 419 17.49 14.24 -12.22
CA ALA A 419 16.48 14.66 -11.25
C ALA A 419 16.92 14.33 -9.81
N ASN A 420 16.82 15.33 -8.94
CA ASN A 420 17.22 15.28 -7.54
C ASN A 420 16.27 16.14 -6.69
N THR A 421 16.45 16.15 -5.37
CA THR A 421 15.54 16.84 -4.44
C THR A 421 15.49 18.36 -4.61
N SER A 422 16.45 18.98 -5.31
CA SER A 422 16.55 20.44 -5.50
C SER A 422 16.08 20.94 -6.87
N ASN A 423 16.23 20.14 -7.93
CA ASN A 423 15.97 20.56 -9.32
C ASN A 423 14.67 20.01 -9.90
N SER A 424 14.01 19.05 -9.26
CA SER A 424 12.86 18.36 -9.82
C SER A 424 11.57 19.18 -9.72
N ALA A 425 11.06 19.62 -10.88
CA ALA A 425 9.79 20.34 -11.01
C ALA A 425 8.58 19.45 -10.67
N ASP A 426 7.46 20.06 -10.30
CA ASP A 426 6.22 19.31 -10.01
C ASP A 426 5.58 18.73 -11.28
N THR A 427 5.67 19.43 -12.39
CA THR A 427 5.18 18.97 -13.70
C THR A 427 6.23 19.17 -14.77
N LEU A 428 6.21 18.30 -15.79
CA LEU A 428 7.12 18.37 -16.93
C LEU A 428 6.33 18.26 -18.24
N ARG A 429 6.69 19.11 -19.20
CA ARG A 429 6.27 18.95 -20.60
C ARG A 429 7.24 17.98 -21.30
N LEU A 430 6.73 16.82 -21.71
CA LEU A 430 7.52 15.80 -22.42
C LEU A 430 7.34 15.85 -23.95
N THR A 431 6.50 16.77 -24.44
CA THR A 431 6.33 17.07 -25.86
C THR A 431 7.27 18.18 -26.34
N THR A 432 7.54 18.19 -27.64
CA THR A 432 8.14 19.34 -28.32
C THR A 432 7.05 20.36 -28.62
N ARG A 433 7.24 21.61 -28.19
CA ARG A 433 6.33 22.72 -28.49
C ARG A 433 6.83 23.47 -29.72
N LEU A 434 5.97 23.61 -30.73
CA LEU A 434 6.14 24.53 -31.84
C LEU A 434 5.19 25.71 -31.67
N ASN A 435 5.71 26.93 -31.76
CA ASN A 435 4.89 28.12 -32.02
C ASN A 435 4.87 28.32 -33.54
N ILE A 436 3.68 28.36 -34.12
CA ILE A 436 3.47 28.42 -35.56
C ILE A 436 2.58 29.59 -35.94
N SER A 437 2.70 30.04 -37.19
CA SER A 437 1.77 30.99 -37.83
C SER A 437 1.14 30.33 -39.04
N TYR A 438 -0.19 30.26 -39.10
CA TYR A 438 -0.90 29.77 -40.28
C TYR A 438 -0.69 30.70 -41.49
N GLN A 439 -0.59 30.13 -42.69
CA GLN A 439 -0.30 30.92 -43.91
C GLN A 439 -1.51 31.67 -44.45
N GLN A 440 -2.71 31.16 -44.21
CA GLN A 440 -3.94 31.71 -44.77
C GLN A 440 -4.97 31.92 -43.67
N ILE A 441 -5.51 33.14 -43.62
CA ILE A 441 -6.61 33.52 -42.74
C ILE A 441 -7.70 34.18 -43.56
N ILE A 442 -8.92 33.70 -43.37
CA ILE A 442 -10.12 34.27 -43.97
C ILE A 442 -11.11 34.51 -42.83
N ASN A 443 -11.62 35.73 -42.71
CA ASN A 443 -12.58 36.11 -41.67
C ASN A 443 -12.12 35.73 -40.25
N ASN A 444 -10.85 36.00 -39.92
CA ASN A 444 -10.21 35.66 -38.64
C ASN A 444 -10.15 34.16 -38.30
N VAL A 445 -10.37 33.28 -39.27
CA VAL A 445 -10.24 31.83 -39.10
C VAL A 445 -9.07 31.31 -39.95
N PRO A 446 -8.06 30.67 -39.34
CA PRO A 446 -7.01 30.01 -40.09
C PRO A 446 -7.57 28.92 -41.00
N GLN A 447 -7.06 28.84 -42.23
CA GLN A 447 -7.44 27.83 -43.21
C GLN A 447 -6.52 26.61 -43.15
N ASN A 448 -7.03 25.44 -43.53
CA ASN A 448 -6.29 24.16 -43.51
C ASN A 448 -5.64 23.84 -42.15
N GLN A 449 -6.36 24.12 -41.06
CA GLN A 449 -5.87 23.88 -39.70
C GLN A 449 -5.43 22.43 -39.50
N PHE A 450 -4.40 22.27 -38.68
CA PHE A 450 -4.00 20.95 -38.20
C PHE A 450 -4.99 20.47 -37.13
N ALA A 451 -5.18 19.16 -37.07
CA ALA A 451 -5.95 18.50 -36.03
C ALA A 451 -5.04 17.68 -35.11
N VAL A 452 -5.56 17.35 -33.91
CA VAL A 452 -4.94 16.34 -33.05
C VAL A 452 -4.86 15.02 -33.82
N ASN A 453 -3.77 14.27 -33.60
CA ASN A 453 -3.36 13.05 -34.28
C ASN A 453 -2.85 13.24 -35.72
N ASP A 454 -2.84 14.45 -36.28
CA ASP A 454 -2.14 14.70 -37.55
C ASP A 454 -0.64 14.44 -37.39
N GLU A 455 -0.07 13.68 -38.33
CA GLU A 455 1.37 13.57 -38.51
C GLU A 455 1.84 14.67 -39.46
N ILE A 456 2.83 15.44 -39.04
CA ILE A 456 3.34 16.59 -39.79
C ILE A 456 4.80 16.40 -40.20
N THR A 457 5.18 17.04 -41.29
CA THR A 457 6.56 17.14 -41.78
C THR A 457 6.83 18.57 -42.25
N ASN A 458 7.97 18.81 -42.90
CA ASN A 458 8.36 20.13 -43.39
C ASN A 458 8.71 20.14 -44.89
N GLU A 459 8.49 21.28 -45.52
CA GLU A 459 8.75 21.53 -46.94
C GLU A 459 10.23 21.34 -47.30
N ARG A 460 11.13 21.69 -46.38
CA ARG A 460 12.57 21.49 -46.54
C ARG A 460 12.93 20.02 -46.78
N LEU A 461 12.29 19.08 -46.09
CA LEU A 461 12.47 17.64 -46.36
C LEU A 461 11.66 17.17 -47.57
N ARG A 462 10.48 17.73 -47.84
CA ARG A 462 9.72 17.43 -49.07
C ARG A 462 10.53 17.74 -50.33
N LEU A 463 11.18 18.90 -50.38
CA LEU A 463 12.04 19.29 -51.50
C LEU A 463 13.26 18.36 -51.65
N ARG A 464 13.87 17.95 -50.53
CA ARG A 464 14.95 16.94 -50.55
C ARG A 464 14.44 15.59 -51.04
N ALA A 465 13.22 15.21 -50.67
CA ALA A 465 12.61 13.97 -51.12
C ALA A 465 12.33 13.98 -52.63
N GLU A 466 11.81 15.09 -53.15
CA GLU A 466 11.61 15.27 -54.59
C GLU A 466 12.93 15.22 -55.37
N ALA A 467 14.00 15.80 -54.81
CA ALA A 467 15.35 15.77 -55.38
C ALA A 467 16.02 14.38 -55.31
N GLY A 468 15.52 13.45 -54.48
CA GLY A 468 16.16 12.15 -54.25
C GLY A 468 17.31 12.20 -53.24
N ASN A 469 17.41 13.26 -52.44
CA ASN A 469 18.53 13.51 -51.53
C ASN A 469 18.31 12.92 -50.12
N ILE A 470 17.37 11.99 -49.97
CA ILE A 470 17.14 11.25 -48.73
C ILE A 470 17.48 9.78 -48.99
N GLY A 471 18.30 9.19 -48.12
CA GLY A 471 18.99 7.92 -48.39
C GLY A 471 18.12 6.67 -48.63
N TYR A 472 16.83 6.70 -48.26
CA TYR A 472 15.90 5.57 -48.45
C TYR A 472 14.93 5.73 -49.64
N ILE A 473 15.13 6.74 -50.49
CA ILE A 473 14.27 6.97 -51.65
C ILE A 473 14.56 5.92 -52.72
N THR A 474 13.52 5.18 -53.12
CA THR A 474 13.61 4.10 -54.11
C THR A 474 13.07 4.49 -55.48
N GLN A 475 12.35 5.61 -55.59
CA GLN A 475 11.74 6.04 -56.85
C GLN A 475 12.80 6.53 -57.86
N LEU A 476 12.87 5.84 -59.00
CA LEU A 476 13.90 6.07 -60.02
C LEU A 476 13.69 7.35 -60.84
N ASN A 477 12.44 7.71 -61.15
CA ASN A 477 12.12 8.89 -61.97
C ASN A 477 11.57 10.07 -61.15
N ALA A 478 11.72 11.29 -61.69
CA ALA A 478 11.37 12.53 -61.03
C ALA A 478 9.87 12.66 -60.73
N SER A 479 9.00 12.21 -61.64
CA SER A 479 7.54 12.27 -61.44
C SER A 479 7.11 11.39 -60.26
N ALA A 480 7.64 10.17 -60.15
CA ALA A 480 7.36 9.27 -59.04
C ALA A 480 7.90 9.82 -57.70
N ARG A 481 9.09 10.43 -57.70
CA ARG A 481 9.62 11.12 -56.51
C ARG A 481 8.74 12.28 -56.08
N ARG A 482 8.29 13.12 -57.03
CA ARG A 482 7.39 14.25 -56.75
C ARG A 482 6.09 13.79 -56.10
N SER A 483 5.43 12.78 -56.68
CA SER A 483 4.16 12.25 -56.14
C SER A 483 4.31 11.62 -54.75
N ALA A 484 5.45 10.99 -54.46
CA ALA A 484 5.70 10.38 -53.15
C ALA A 484 6.38 11.34 -52.13
N SER A 485 6.76 12.55 -52.54
CA SER A 485 7.70 13.41 -51.81
C SER A 485 7.27 13.73 -50.37
N VAL A 486 5.99 14.01 -50.13
CA VAL A 486 5.46 14.31 -48.78
C VAL A 486 5.49 13.08 -47.88
N ALA A 487 5.06 11.92 -48.41
CA ALA A 487 5.08 10.67 -47.66
C ALA A 487 6.52 10.27 -47.31
N GLN A 488 7.45 10.41 -48.25
CA GLN A 488 8.88 10.16 -48.02
C GLN A 488 9.48 11.17 -47.03
N ALA A 489 9.11 12.45 -47.11
CA ALA A 489 9.55 13.47 -46.15
C ALA A 489 9.08 13.17 -44.72
N SER A 490 7.85 12.65 -44.57
CA SER A 490 7.32 12.23 -43.27
C SER A 490 8.11 11.07 -42.67
N THR A 491 8.70 10.19 -43.48
CA THR A 491 9.64 9.16 -42.98
C THR A 491 11.01 9.76 -42.59
N GLY A 492 11.31 10.97 -43.05
CA GLY A 492 12.62 11.63 -42.88
C GLY A 492 12.65 12.60 -41.72
N ALA A 493 11.54 13.26 -41.45
CA ALA A 493 11.27 14.03 -40.25
C ALA A 493 9.76 14.07 -40.04
N ASN A 494 9.32 13.68 -38.85
CA ASN A 494 7.92 13.79 -38.46
C ASN A 494 7.74 14.17 -37.01
N GLY A 495 6.49 14.50 -36.68
CA GLY A 495 5.98 14.58 -35.33
C GLY A 495 4.47 14.41 -35.39
N THR A 496 3.88 13.86 -34.33
CA THR A 496 2.43 13.70 -34.23
C THR A 496 1.86 14.73 -33.26
N ILE A 497 0.79 15.40 -33.68
CA ILE A 497 0.14 16.44 -32.88
C ILE A 497 -0.67 15.81 -31.76
N VAL A 498 -0.28 16.11 -30.52
CA VAL A 498 -1.01 15.66 -29.31
C VAL A 498 -2.01 16.71 -28.86
N PHE A 499 -1.65 17.98 -28.99
CA PHE A 499 -2.46 19.10 -28.54
C PHE A 499 -2.15 20.34 -29.37
N ILE A 500 -3.17 21.14 -29.65
CA ILE A 500 -3.07 22.39 -30.40
C ILE A 500 -4.00 23.44 -29.77
N LYS A 501 -3.52 24.68 -29.68
CA LYS A 501 -4.31 25.82 -29.22
C LYS A 501 -3.79 27.12 -29.82
N ASP A 502 -4.61 28.15 -29.79
CA ASP A 502 -4.22 29.53 -30.08
C ASP A 502 -3.11 30.02 -29.13
N ASP A 503 -2.32 30.98 -29.60
CA ASP A 503 -1.29 31.63 -28.79
C ASP A 503 -1.88 32.79 -27.99
N GLU A 504 -2.21 32.52 -26.73
CA GLU A 504 -2.76 33.49 -25.77
C GLU A 504 -1.88 34.73 -25.56
N THR A 505 -0.60 34.67 -25.94
CA THR A 505 0.35 35.78 -25.77
C THR A 505 0.41 36.71 -26.97
N ASN A 506 -0.23 36.35 -28.08
CA ASN A 506 -0.21 37.11 -29.33
C ASN A 506 -1.64 37.49 -29.74
N SER A 507 -1.85 38.75 -30.09
CA SER A 507 -3.15 39.22 -30.58
C SER A 507 -3.47 38.77 -32.01
N ASP A 508 -2.44 38.35 -32.77
CA ASP A 508 -2.62 37.84 -34.13
C ASP A 508 -3.19 36.41 -34.11
N VAL A 509 -4.40 36.28 -34.65
CA VAL A 509 -5.17 35.02 -34.70
C VAL A 509 -4.55 33.94 -35.60
N SER A 510 -3.41 34.21 -36.26
CA SER A 510 -2.63 33.21 -36.99
C SER A 510 -1.72 32.37 -36.12
N PHE A 511 -1.42 32.82 -34.90
CA PHE A 511 -0.44 32.17 -34.04
C PHE A 511 -1.05 31.07 -33.18
N PHE A 512 -0.44 29.89 -33.25
CA PHE A 512 -0.86 28.70 -32.52
C PHE A 512 0.33 28.01 -31.88
N ASN A 513 0.06 27.32 -30.77
CA ASN A 513 1.00 26.43 -30.10
C ASN A 513 0.60 24.98 -30.35
N ILE A 514 1.50 24.23 -30.97
CA ILE A 514 1.36 22.80 -31.25
C ILE A 514 2.32 22.02 -30.36
N TYR A 515 1.83 20.93 -29.77
CA TYR A 515 2.60 20.02 -28.93
C TYR A 515 2.74 18.68 -29.63
N LEU A 516 3.98 18.28 -29.89
CA LEU A 516 4.33 17.10 -30.67
C LEU A 516 4.92 16.01 -29.79
N ASN A 517 4.50 14.77 -30.02
CA ASN A 517 5.21 13.56 -29.62
C ASN A 517 5.75 12.84 -30.86
N ASN A 518 6.42 11.71 -30.65
CA ASN A 518 7.04 10.90 -31.71
C ASN A 518 7.83 11.74 -32.73
N VAL A 519 8.62 12.70 -32.22
CA VAL A 519 9.43 13.59 -33.05
C VAL A 519 10.69 12.85 -33.46
N ASP A 520 10.71 12.33 -34.68
CA ASP A 520 11.81 11.54 -35.22
C ASP A 520 12.44 12.21 -36.45
N SER A 521 13.68 11.85 -36.75
CA SER A 521 14.36 12.19 -37.99
C SER A 521 15.28 11.07 -38.46
N TYR A 522 15.39 10.92 -39.78
CA TYR A 522 16.35 10.02 -40.41
C TYR A 522 17.74 10.66 -40.49
N GLY A 523 18.77 9.92 -40.09
CA GLY A 523 20.17 10.37 -40.21
C GLY A 523 20.46 11.63 -39.40
N THR A 524 21.15 12.60 -40.00
CA THR A 524 21.57 13.85 -39.35
C THR A 524 20.62 15.02 -39.60
N PHE A 525 19.43 14.77 -40.13
CA PHE A 525 18.47 15.85 -40.40
C PHE A 525 17.87 16.36 -39.10
N VAL A 526 17.73 17.69 -38.98
CA VAL A 526 16.98 18.29 -37.88
C VAL A 526 15.47 18.11 -38.18
N PRO A 527 14.67 17.55 -37.24
CA PRO A 527 13.24 17.30 -37.47
C PRO A 527 12.47 18.59 -37.81
N PHE A 528 12.62 19.62 -36.99
CA PHE A 528 11.99 20.92 -37.18
C PHE A 528 12.95 22.03 -36.76
N THR A 529 12.99 23.12 -37.52
CA THR A 529 13.74 24.35 -37.20
C THR A 529 12.88 25.59 -37.40
N LYS A 530 13.32 26.73 -36.87
CA LYS A 530 12.66 28.03 -37.10
C LYS A 530 12.57 28.31 -38.60
N ASN A 531 11.44 28.86 -39.03
CA ASN A 531 11.06 29.13 -40.42
C ASN A 531 10.76 27.89 -41.27
N ASP A 532 10.75 26.67 -40.72
CA ASP A 532 10.26 25.51 -41.46
C ASP A 532 8.77 25.72 -41.82
N GLN A 533 8.44 25.45 -43.07
CA GLN A 533 7.07 25.43 -43.58
C GLN A 533 6.48 24.04 -43.38
N LEU A 534 5.35 23.95 -42.67
CA LEU A 534 4.76 22.69 -42.22
C LEU A 534 3.74 22.15 -43.21
N LEU A 535 3.80 20.83 -43.39
CA LEU A 535 2.92 20.03 -44.23
C LEU A 535 2.26 18.94 -43.38
N LYS A 536 1.05 18.52 -43.73
CA LYS A 536 0.43 17.31 -43.19
C LYS A 536 0.89 16.10 -44.01
N ARG A 537 1.08 14.94 -43.37
CA ARG A 537 1.44 13.69 -44.07
C ARG A 537 0.43 13.40 -45.19
N GLY A 538 0.96 13.17 -46.40
CA GLY A 538 0.16 12.89 -47.60
C GLY A 538 -0.46 14.12 -48.27
N ASP A 539 -0.24 15.32 -47.74
CA ASP A 539 -0.77 16.59 -48.27
C ASP A 539 0.38 17.56 -48.57
N SER A 540 0.49 17.99 -49.83
CA SER A 540 1.51 18.93 -50.28
C SER A 540 1.19 20.40 -49.99
N THR A 541 0.03 20.68 -49.41
CA THR A 541 -0.39 22.04 -49.05
C THR A 541 0.41 22.52 -47.85
N ILE A 542 1.13 23.63 -48.01
CA ILE A 542 1.80 24.29 -46.88
C ILE A 542 0.74 24.97 -46.03
N ARG A 543 0.71 24.63 -44.74
CA ARG A 543 -0.35 25.06 -43.81
C ARG A 543 0.12 26.17 -42.88
N ALA A 544 1.34 26.06 -42.36
CA ALA A 544 1.87 27.01 -41.37
C ALA A 544 3.39 27.15 -41.47
N THR A 545 3.94 28.16 -40.80
CA THR A 545 5.38 28.39 -40.67
C THR A 545 5.77 28.37 -39.19
N VAL A 546 6.90 27.74 -38.85
CA VAL A 546 7.41 27.68 -37.48
C VAL A 546 8.07 29.00 -37.07
N SER A 547 7.55 29.63 -36.02
CA SER A 547 8.05 30.89 -35.46
C SER A 547 9.05 30.64 -34.31
N ALA A 548 8.79 29.64 -33.47
CA ALA A 548 9.69 29.23 -32.39
C ALA A 548 9.54 27.75 -32.04
N ILE A 549 10.58 27.18 -31.42
CA ILE A 549 10.64 25.78 -31.01
C ILE A 549 11.15 25.70 -29.58
N ALA A 550 10.50 24.86 -28.77
CA ALA A 550 11.01 24.46 -27.47
C ALA A 550 10.90 22.94 -27.34
N GLY A 551 12.03 22.26 -27.13
CA GLY A 551 12.05 20.81 -26.91
C GLY A 551 11.37 20.38 -25.60
N PRO A 552 11.32 19.07 -25.33
CA PRO A 552 10.86 18.55 -24.05
C PRO A 552 11.76 19.01 -22.90
N GLU A 553 11.19 19.09 -21.70
CA GLU A 553 11.86 19.57 -20.49
C GLU A 553 12.75 18.51 -19.80
N ALA A 554 12.70 17.28 -20.30
CA ALA A 554 13.61 16.19 -19.96
C ALA A 554 14.26 15.62 -21.22
N ASN A 555 15.44 15.03 -21.08
CA ASN A 555 16.08 14.32 -22.18
C ASN A 555 15.23 13.11 -22.57
N THR A 556 14.90 13.01 -23.86
CA THR A 556 14.34 11.79 -24.44
C THR A 556 15.29 10.62 -24.19
N TYR A 557 14.76 9.46 -23.82
CA TYR A 557 15.53 8.25 -23.52
C TYR A 557 16.47 8.38 -22.32
N SER A 558 16.17 9.28 -21.38
CA SER A 558 16.87 9.37 -20.08
C SER A 558 16.05 8.75 -18.95
N GLY A 559 16.67 8.49 -17.79
CA GLY A 559 15.99 7.81 -16.68
C GLY A 559 15.54 6.39 -17.02
N GLU A 560 14.64 5.86 -16.21
CA GLU A 560 14.18 4.47 -16.30
C GLU A 560 12.67 4.38 -16.10
N PHE A 561 11.95 3.81 -17.06
CA PHE A 561 10.55 3.42 -16.86
C PHE A 561 10.50 2.12 -16.08
N ILE A 562 10.00 2.18 -14.84
CA ILE A 562 9.93 1.02 -13.93
C ILE A 562 8.57 0.33 -13.93
N HIS A 563 7.55 0.98 -14.48
CA HIS A 563 6.18 0.46 -14.55
C HIS A 563 5.41 1.13 -15.68
N VAL A 564 4.49 0.41 -16.30
CA VAL A 564 3.53 0.93 -17.27
C VAL A 564 2.19 0.22 -17.12
N GLU A 565 1.12 1.00 -17.16
CA GLU A 565 -0.25 0.51 -17.26
C GLU A 565 -0.92 1.06 -18.50
N ASN A 566 -1.55 0.17 -19.26
CA ASN A 566 -2.41 0.51 -20.39
C ASN A 566 -3.87 0.45 -19.96
N PHE A 567 -4.67 1.42 -20.38
CA PHE A 567 -6.09 1.49 -20.09
C PHE A 567 -6.86 2.07 -21.28
N GLN A 568 -8.18 2.05 -21.18
CA GLN A 568 -9.07 2.62 -22.19
C GLN A 568 -8.86 4.13 -22.29
N LYS A 569 -9.32 4.77 -23.37
CA LYS A 569 -9.18 6.22 -23.53
C LYS A 569 -9.73 6.97 -22.30
N VAL A 570 -8.87 7.78 -21.67
CA VAL A 570 -9.30 8.80 -20.71
C VAL A 570 -9.07 10.18 -21.34
N THR A 571 -10.08 11.02 -21.28
CA THR A 571 -9.99 12.41 -21.75
C THR A 571 -9.92 13.31 -20.53
N ARG A 572 -8.87 14.14 -20.43
CA ARG A 572 -8.77 15.13 -19.35
C ARG A 572 -9.83 16.20 -19.56
N ALA A 573 -10.56 16.59 -18.53
CA ALA A 573 -11.45 17.76 -18.58
C ALA A 573 -10.94 18.86 -17.62
N VAL A 574 -11.35 20.10 -17.87
CA VAL A 574 -10.89 21.26 -17.07
C VAL A 574 -11.41 21.19 -15.63
N ASP A 575 -12.63 20.67 -15.47
CA ASP A 575 -13.35 20.48 -14.22
C ASP A 575 -13.14 19.09 -13.58
N GLN A 576 -12.44 18.19 -14.26
CA GLN A 576 -12.13 16.86 -13.76
C GLN A 576 -10.81 16.83 -12.96
N THR A 577 -10.78 15.98 -11.95
CA THR A 577 -9.55 15.54 -11.29
C THR A 577 -9.37 14.07 -11.61
N GLU A 578 -8.27 13.75 -12.30
CA GLU A 578 -7.84 12.38 -12.53
C GLU A 578 -6.97 11.92 -11.35
N ASP A 579 -7.43 10.93 -10.59
CA ASP A 579 -6.71 10.35 -9.46
C ASP A 579 -6.17 8.96 -9.85
N ILE A 580 -4.88 8.88 -10.14
CA ILE A 580 -4.24 7.65 -10.60
C ILE A 580 -3.52 6.99 -9.43
N LYS A 581 -3.88 5.73 -9.15
CA LYS A 581 -3.30 4.90 -8.08
C LYS A 581 -2.62 3.69 -8.70
N VAL A 582 -1.30 3.70 -8.74
CA VAL A 582 -0.48 2.60 -9.26
C VAL A 582 -0.04 1.69 -8.12
N ILE A 583 -0.22 0.38 -8.25
CA ILE A 583 0.18 -0.61 -7.24
C ILE A 583 1.40 -1.38 -7.73
N LEU A 584 2.51 -1.23 -7.03
CA LEU A 584 3.74 -1.99 -7.28
C LEU A 584 3.80 -3.18 -6.31
N ASP A 585 4.09 -4.37 -6.84
CA ASP A 585 4.31 -5.59 -6.07
C ASP A 585 5.80 -5.94 -6.04
N PHE A 586 6.31 -6.30 -4.87
CA PHE A 586 7.71 -6.64 -4.62
C PHE A 586 7.85 -8.12 -4.28
#